data_AF-A0A2K2VND4-F1
#
_entry.id   AF-A0A2K2VND4-F1
#
_cell.length_a   1.000
_cell.length_b   1.000
_cell.length_c   1.000
_cell.angle_alpha   90.00
_cell.angle_beta   90.00
_cell.angle_gamma   90.00
#
_symmetry.space_group_name_H-M   'P 1'
#
loop_
_entity.id
_entity.type
_entity.pdbx_description
1 polymer ?
#
loop_
_entity_poly.entity_id
_entity_poly.type
_entity_poly.pdbx_seq_one_letter_code
_entity_poly.pdbx_strand_id
1 'polypeptide(L)'
;MYKMWTLTEVRPEGFNRGQNVSTDLEPTLAEDWIKIQYWECNVLGHRHKTSRAAAACIVKRKGESGELKKLTRNLSMMRCLRKGNSITSISKQHHCSDPNVIKAVNSSLNKAWNISQKNNGAPYDNRTWKIPDFTNPTRENELCFLIGILEEVEIKLKELTK
;
A
#
# COMPACT_ATOMS: atom_id res chain seq x y z
N MET A 1 -8.34 -20.36 -5.51
CA MET A 1 -9.50 -21.04 -4.89
C MET A 1 -10.00 -20.17 -3.76
N TYR A 2 -11.24 -19.69 -3.83
CA TYR A 2 -11.85 -18.88 -2.75
C TYR A 2 -12.53 -19.83 -1.75
N LYS A 3 -12.46 -19.52 -0.45
CA LYS A 3 -13.23 -20.23 0.59
C LYS A 3 -14.33 -19.30 1.10
N MET A 4 -15.56 -19.79 1.11
CA MET A 4 -16.74 -19.14 1.67
C MET A 4 -16.95 -19.63 3.10
N TRP A 5 -17.37 -18.74 3.99
CA TRP A 5 -17.84 -19.09 5.33
C TRP A 5 -19.13 -18.31 5.66
N THR A 6 -20.09 -19.00 6.28
CA THR A 6 -21.35 -18.45 6.81
C THR A 6 -21.33 -18.54 8.33
N LEU A 7 -21.74 -17.48 9.02
CA LEU A 7 -21.81 -17.41 10.48
C LEU A 7 -23.25 -17.09 10.89
N THR A 8 -23.81 -17.90 11.80
CA THR A 8 -25.18 -17.76 12.33
C THR A 8 -25.07 -17.34 13.78
N GLU A 9 -25.61 -16.17 14.16
CA GLU A 9 -25.67 -15.72 15.57
C GLU A 9 -27.12 -15.63 16.06
N VAL A 10 -27.33 -16.13 17.28
CA VAL A 10 -28.62 -16.25 17.97
C VAL A 10 -28.84 -15.03 18.88
N ARG A 11 -30.08 -14.53 19.01
CA ARG A 11 -30.48 -13.57 20.06
C ARG A 11 -31.77 -14.00 20.79
N PRO A 12 -31.93 -13.62 22.07
CA PRO A 12 -33.13 -13.88 22.84
C PRO A 12 -34.19 -12.76 22.71
N GLU A 13 -35.36 -13.11 23.21
CA GLU A 13 -36.72 -12.66 22.92
C GLU A 13 -37.10 -11.25 23.39
N GLY A 14 -38.15 -10.69 22.76
CA GLY A 14 -39.01 -9.73 23.45
C GLY A 14 -39.78 -8.73 22.58
N PHE A 15 -41.07 -9.02 22.43
CA PHE A 15 -42.21 -8.11 22.63
C PHE A 15 -42.97 -7.49 21.43
N ASN A 16 -44.28 -7.80 21.42
CA ASN A 16 -45.34 -7.50 20.43
C ASN A 16 -46.31 -6.40 20.92
N ARG A 17 -47.10 -5.81 20.00
CA ARG A 17 -48.49 -5.27 20.12
C ARG A 17 -48.90 -4.69 18.75
N GLY A 18 -50.03 -4.93 18.08
CA GLY A 18 -51.22 -5.78 18.23
C GLY A 18 -52.28 -5.35 17.18
N GLN A 19 -52.82 -6.28 16.39
CA GLN A 19 -54.03 -6.17 15.55
C GLN A 19 -54.78 -7.53 15.61
N ASN A 20 -56.11 -7.53 15.75
CA ASN A 20 -56.95 -8.74 15.87
C ASN A 20 -57.51 -9.18 14.50
N VAL A 21 -57.23 -10.40 14.06
CA VAL A 21 -57.79 -11.08 12.87
C VAL A 21 -58.11 -12.54 13.23
N SER A 22 -59.24 -13.07 12.73
CA SER A 22 -59.83 -14.40 13.02
C SER A 22 -58.86 -15.59 12.87
N THR A 23 -59.11 -16.61 13.68
CA THR A 23 -58.31 -17.80 14.05
C THR A 23 -57.57 -18.54 12.93
N ASP A 24 -56.28 -18.75 13.21
CA ASP A 24 -55.27 -19.59 12.56
C ASP A 24 -54.71 -19.13 11.21
N LEU A 25 -53.99 -18.02 11.25
CA LEU A 25 -52.56 -17.98 10.90
C LEU A 25 -52.02 -16.70 11.53
N GLU A 26 -51.32 -16.84 12.66
CA GLU A 26 -50.52 -15.75 13.22
C GLU A 26 -49.64 -15.17 12.10
N PRO A 27 -49.42 -13.84 12.04
CA PRO A 27 -48.47 -13.26 11.10
C PRO A 27 -47.12 -13.93 11.34
N THR A 28 -46.78 -14.90 10.50
CA THR A 28 -45.48 -15.56 10.60
C THR A 28 -44.48 -14.49 10.25
N LEU A 29 -43.59 -14.21 11.18
CA LEU A 29 -42.37 -13.49 10.91
C LEU A 29 -41.69 -14.25 9.78
N ALA A 30 -41.86 -13.82 8.53
CA ALA A 30 -40.95 -14.18 7.47
C ALA A 30 -39.69 -13.36 7.78
N GLU A 31 -38.91 -13.85 8.73
CA GLU A 31 -37.56 -13.38 8.97
C GLU A 31 -36.85 -13.40 7.62
N ASP A 32 -36.75 -12.24 6.96
CA ASP A 32 -35.83 -12.08 5.85
C ASP A 32 -34.44 -11.99 6.47
N TRP A 33 -33.88 -13.16 6.75
CA TRP A 33 -32.49 -13.34 7.11
C TRP A 33 -31.66 -12.71 5.98
N ILE A 34 -31.19 -11.48 6.18
CA ILE A 34 -30.28 -10.85 5.23
C ILE A 34 -28.99 -11.66 5.26
N LYS A 35 -28.81 -12.54 4.28
CA LYS A 35 -27.52 -13.18 4.02
C LYS A 35 -26.54 -12.10 3.57
N ILE A 36 -25.79 -11.51 4.50
CA ILE A 36 -24.73 -10.57 4.16
C ILE A 36 -23.52 -11.37 3.71
N GLN A 37 -23.34 -11.44 2.38
CA GLN A 37 -22.17 -12.06 1.79
C GLN A 37 -20.97 -11.10 1.88
N TYR A 38 -19.87 -11.60 2.45
CA TYR A 38 -18.61 -10.87 2.50
C TYR A 38 -17.53 -11.61 1.71
N TRP A 39 -16.65 -10.84 1.08
CA TRP A 39 -15.51 -11.32 0.32
C TRP A 39 -14.22 -10.94 1.03
N GLU A 40 -13.35 -11.91 1.28
CA GLU A 40 -12.06 -11.72 1.94
C GLU A 40 -11.00 -11.22 0.95
N CYS A 41 -10.14 -10.31 1.42
CA CYS A 41 -9.00 -9.81 0.65
C CYS A 41 -7.63 -10.28 1.19
N ASN A 42 -7.60 -11.39 1.94
CA ASN A 42 -6.40 -11.97 2.62
C ASN A 42 -5.74 -11.06 3.67
N VAL A 43 -6.52 -10.17 4.27
CA VAL A 43 -6.07 -9.26 5.33
C VAL A 43 -6.91 -9.55 6.55
N LEU A 44 -6.25 -9.84 7.68
CA LEU A 44 -6.94 -10.20 8.91
C LEU A 44 -7.91 -9.07 9.31
N GLY A 45 -9.19 -9.41 9.47
CA GLY A 45 -10.23 -8.45 9.87
C GLY A 45 -10.76 -7.51 8.78
N HIS A 46 -10.31 -7.61 7.52
CA HIS A 46 -10.80 -6.76 6.43
C HIS A 46 -11.68 -7.56 5.44
N ARG A 47 -12.94 -7.12 5.31
CA ARG A 47 -13.98 -7.79 4.52
C ARG A 47 -14.67 -6.80 3.59
N HIS A 48 -15.09 -7.27 2.42
CA HIS A 48 -15.75 -6.44 1.42
C HIS A 48 -17.16 -6.93 1.10
N LYS A 49 -18.09 -6.00 0.86
CA LYS A 49 -19.48 -6.32 0.45
C LYS A 49 -19.59 -6.95 -0.95
N THR A 50 -18.56 -6.82 -1.80
CA THR A 50 -18.57 -7.34 -3.17
C THR A 50 -17.25 -7.99 -3.56
N SER A 51 -17.30 -8.99 -4.44
CA SER A 51 -16.13 -9.66 -5.01
C SER A 51 -15.22 -8.69 -5.75
N ARG A 52 -15.80 -7.73 -6.47
CA ARG A 52 -15.08 -6.68 -7.19
C ARG A 52 -14.28 -5.79 -6.23
N ALA A 53 -14.84 -5.42 -5.08
CA ALA A 53 -14.13 -4.63 -4.08
C ALA A 53 -12.99 -5.41 -3.41
N ALA A 54 -13.20 -6.70 -3.09
CA ALA A 54 -12.14 -7.58 -2.60
C ALA A 54 -11.02 -7.78 -3.64
N ALA A 55 -11.38 -8.04 -4.90
CA ALA A 55 -10.41 -8.16 -5.99
C ALA A 55 -9.63 -6.86 -6.21
N ALA A 56 -10.29 -5.71 -6.19
CA ALA A 56 -9.64 -4.40 -6.28
C ALA A 56 -8.69 -4.16 -5.08
N CYS A 57 -9.09 -4.57 -3.86
CA CYS A 57 -8.23 -4.49 -2.68
C CYS A 57 -7.00 -5.40 -2.81
N ILE A 58 -7.19 -6.65 -3.24
CA ILE A 58 -6.10 -7.60 -3.50
C ILE A 58 -5.15 -7.06 -4.58
N VAL A 59 -5.68 -6.53 -5.68
CA VAL A 59 -4.87 -5.96 -6.78
C VAL A 59 -4.11 -4.73 -6.29
N LYS A 60 -4.77 -3.83 -5.54
CA LYS A 60 -4.15 -2.64 -4.96
C LYS A 60 -3.02 -3.03 -4.00
N ARG A 61 -3.24 -4.00 -3.10
CA ARG A 61 -2.21 -4.50 -2.18
C ARG A 61 -1.09 -5.27 -2.86
N LYS A 62 -1.37 -6.04 -3.91
CA LYS A 62 -0.33 -6.64 -4.77
C LYS A 62 0.52 -5.55 -5.44
N GLY A 63 -0.13 -4.46 -5.90
CA GLY A 63 0.54 -3.27 -6.39
C GLY A 63 1.41 -2.59 -5.33
N GLU A 64 0.88 -2.39 -4.12
CA GLU A 64 1.61 -1.81 -2.97
C GLU A 64 2.80 -2.68 -2.53
N SER A 65 2.66 -4.01 -2.53
CA SER A 65 3.77 -4.95 -2.28
C SER A 65 4.85 -4.87 -3.36
N GLY A 66 4.45 -4.73 -4.64
CA GLY A 66 5.38 -4.51 -5.75
C GLY A 66 6.12 -3.17 -5.66
N GLU A 67 5.38 -2.11 -5.34
CA GLU A 67 5.95 -0.77 -5.13
C GLU A 67 6.89 -0.74 -3.92
N LEU A 68 6.54 -1.45 -2.83
CA LEU A 68 7.41 -1.59 -1.66
C LEU A 68 8.73 -2.28 -2.03
N LYS A 69 8.67 -3.46 -2.67
CA LYS A 69 9.88 -4.17 -3.12
C LYS A 69 10.76 -3.31 -4.01
N LYS A 70 10.14 -2.57 -4.94
CA LYS A 70 10.83 -1.66 -5.86
C LYS A 70 11.49 -0.50 -5.11
N LEU A 71 10.78 0.11 -4.16
CA LEU A 71 11.28 1.20 -3.34
C LEU A 71 12.45 0.75 -2.45
N THR A 72 12.30 -0.36 -1.73
CA THR A 72 13.36 -0.94 -0.89
C THR A 72 14.62 -1.23 -1.70
N ARG A 73 14.48 -1.82 -2.90
CA ARG A 73 15.61 -2.03 -3.81
C ARG A 73 16.28 -0.72 -4.22
N ASN A 74 15.51 0.28 -4.62
CA ASN A 74 16.06 1.55 -5.09
C ASN A 74 16.75 2.33 -3.94
N LEU A 75 16.19 2.29 -2.72
CA LEU A 75 16.82 2.86 -1.52
C LEU A 75 18.16 2.16 -1.22
N SER A 76 18.22 0.83 -1.36
CA SER A 76 19.48 0.10 -1.24
C SER A 76 20.54 0.58 -2.25
N MET A 77 20.16 0.80 -3.51
CA MET A 77 21.07 1.34 -4.54
C MET A 77 21.58 2.74 -4.16
N MET A 78 20.72 3.64 -3.68
CA MET A 78 21.12 4.98 -3.22
C MET A 78 22.08 4.93 -2.04
N ARG A 79 21.85 4.03 -1.08
CA ARG A 79 22.76 3.82 0.07
C ARG A 79 24.14 3.36 -0.40
N CYS A 80 24.21 2.48 -1.40
CA CYS A 80 25.48 2.07 -2.00
C CYS A 80 26.18 3.25 -2.70
N LEU A 81 25.44 4.07 -3.47
CA LEU A 81 26.01 5.26 -4.13
C LEU A 81 26.59 6.26 -3.12
N ARG A 82 25.89 6.50 -2.01
CA ARG A 82 26.39 7.38 -0.93
C ARG A 82 27.66 6.87 -0.25
N LYS A 83 27.88 5.55 -0.24
CA LYS A 83 29.12 4.93 0.24
C LYS A 83 30.27 5.01 -0.77
N GLY A 84 30.04 5.59 -1.95
CA GLY A 84 31.02 5.68 -3.02
C GLY A 84 31.14 4.43 -3.87
N ASN A 85 30.20 3.48 -3.78
CA ASN A 85 30.22 2.30 -4.64
C ASN A 85 30.00 2.70 -6.11
N SER A 86 30.74 2.08 -7.03
CA SER A 86 30.56 2.31 -8.47
C SER A 86 29.23 1.76 -8.98
N ILE A 87 28.67 2.36 -10.04
CA ILE A 87 27.44 1.86 -10.66
C ILE A 87 27.58 0.39 -11.04
N THR A 88 28.71 0.01 -11.63
CA THR A 88 28.97 -1.37 -12.08
C THR A 88 29.00 -2.38 -10.93
N SER A 89 29.43 -1.97 -9.73
CA SER A 89 29.34 -2.81 -8.54
C SER A 89 27.88 -3.00 -8.10
N ILE A 90 27.12 -1.90 -8.07
CA ILE A 90 25.70 -1.90 -7.68
C ILE A 90 24.85 -2.68 -8.68
N SER A 91 25.12 -2.55 -9.97
CA SER A 91 24.38 -3.21 -11.05
C SER A 91 24.53 -4.73 -10.96
N LYS A 92 25.76 -5.22 -10.69
CA LYS A 92 26.04 -6.63 -10.37
C LYS A 92 25.31 -7.10 -9.11
N GLN A 93 25.38 -6.34 -8.02
CA GLN A 93 24.71 -6.68 -6.76
C GLN A 93 23.19 -6.82 -6.91
N HIS A 94 22.57 -5.97 -7.73
CA HIS A 94 21.13 -5.94 -7.93
C HIS A 94 20.65 -6.63 -9.20
N HIS A 95 21.54 -7.34 -9.90
CA HIS A 95 21.24 -8.06 -11.15
C HIS A 95 20.49 -7.21 -12.19
N CYS A 96 20.97 -5.98 -12.41
CA CYS A 96 20.40 -5.05 -13.38
C CYS A 96 21.51 -4.35 -14.17
N SER A 97 21.16 -3.65 -15.25
CA SER A 97 22.13 -2.91 -16.05
C SER A 97 22.46 -1.55 -15.44
N ASP A 98 23.65 -1.03 -15.72
CA ASP A 98 24.11 0.30 -15.24
C ASP A 98 23.10 1.43 -15.56
N PRO A 99 22.53 1.54 -16.79
CA PRO A 99 21.50 2.53 -17.09
C PRO A 99 20.23 2.38 -16.24
N ASN A 100 19.86 1.14 -15.89
CA ASN A 100 18.69 0.87 -15.06
C ASN A 100 18.91 1.30 -13.60
N VAL A 101 20.13 1.22 -13.08
CA VAL A 101 20.48 1.78 -11.75
C VAL A 101 20.24 3.29 -11.76
N ILE A 102 20.83 4.00 -12.72
CA ILE A 102 20.71 5.47 -12.83
C ILE A 102 19.24 5.89 -12.98
N LYS A 103 18.50 5.20 -13.85
CA LYS A 103 17.08 5.46 -14.09
C LYS A 103 16.24 5.21 -12.83
N ALA A 104 16.49 4.11 -12.12
CA ALA A 104 15.74 3.76 -10.91
C ALA A 104 15.95 4.78 -9.80
N VAL A 105 17.20 5.19 -9.59
CA VAL A 105 17.59 6.19 -8.59
C VAL A 105 16.98 7.55 -8.92
N ASN A 106 17.19 8.08 -10.14
CA ASN A 106 16.63 9.36 -10.55
C ASN A 106 15.10 9.38 -10.52
N SER A 107 14.45 8.30 -10.98
CA SER A 107 13.00 8.18 -10.92
C SER A 107 12.48 8.24 -9.49
N SER A 108 13.23 7.71 -8.52
CA SER A 108 12.83 7.70 -7.11
C SER A 108 13.06 9.06 -6.46
N LEU A 109 14.17 9.73 -6.74
CA LEU A 109 14.42 11.10 -6.24
C LEU A 109 13.43 12.10 -6.83
N ASN A 110 13.07 11.98 -8.11
CA ASN A 110 12.01 12.77 -8.70
C ASN A 110 10.65 12.47 -8.06
N LYS A 111 10.36 11.21 -7.71
CA LYS A 111 9.14 10.85 -6.94
C LYS A 111 9.14 11.53 -5.57
N ALA A 112 10.26 11.54 -4.86
CA ALA A 112 10.42 12.22 -3.58
C ALA A 112 10.18 13.73 -3.69
N TRP A 113 10.79 14.37 -4.70
CA TRP A 113 10.60 15.79 -4.98
C TRP A 113 9.12 16.12 -5.29
N ASN A 114 8.45 15.30 -6.11
CA ASN A 114 7.02 15.51 -6.36
C ASN A 114 6.15 15.30 -5.11
N ILE A 115 6.58 14.47 -4.17
CA ILE A 115 5.88 14.30 -2.88
C ILE A 115 6.09 15.51 -1.99
N SER A 116 7.30 16.06 -1.86
CA SER A 116 7.53 17.27 -1.07
C SER A 116 6.77 18.47 -1.64
N GLN A 117 6.75 18.65 -2.95
CA GLN A 117 5.95 19.71 -3.59
C GLN A 117 4.46 19.66 -3.21
N LYS A 118 3.91 18.46 -2.99
CA LYS A 118 2.51 18.29 -2.54
C LYS A 118 2.32 18.50 -1.03
N ASN A 119 3.38 18.48 -0.24
CA ASN A 119 3.37 18.53 1.23
C ASN A 119 4.18 19.73 1.74
N ASN A 120 3.77 20.94 1.35
CA ASN A 120 4.37 22.23 1.75
C ASN A 120 5.66 22.66 1.02
N GLY A 121 6.04 21.96 -0.05
CA GLY A 121 7.19 22.34 -0.88
C GLY A 121 8.50 21.67 -0.47
N ALA A 122 9.50 21.78 -1.35
CA ALA A 122 10.89 21.45 -1.05
C ALA A 122 11.69 22.76 -0.92
N PRO A 123 12.63 22.88 0.05
CA PRO A 123 13.54 24.02 0.12
C PRO A 123 14.67 23.94 -0.92
N TYR A 124 14.54 23.05 -1.91
CA TYR A 124 15.56 22.73 -2.91
C TYR A 124 14.96 22.67 -4.32
N ASP A 125 15.77 23.02 -5.32
CA ASP A 125 15.37 22.99 -6.73
C ASP A 125 15.22 21.57 -7.28
N ASN A 126 14.35 21.40 -8.27
CA ASN A 126 14.28 20.16 -9.02
C ASN A 126 15.52 20.00 -9.91
N ARG A 127 16.11 18.79 -9.95
CA ARG A 127 17.24 18.47 -10.83
C ARG A 127 17.33 16.99 -11.14
N THR A 128 18.08 16.69 -12.20
CA THR A 128 18.55 15.33 -12.50
C THR A 128 19.84 15.07 -11.72
N TRP A 129 19.88 13.98 -10.97
CA TRP A 129 21.01 13.59 -10.12
C TRP A 129 22.03 12.78 -10.92
N LYS A 130 23.28 13.23 -10.89
CA LYS A 130 24.43 12.52 -11.45
C LYS A 130 25.13 11.74 -10.34
N ILE A 131 25.90 10.73 -10.72
CA ILE A 131 26.62 9.88 -9.76
C ILE A 131 27.54 10.66 -8.82
N PRO A 132 28.32 11.66 -9.28
CA PRO A 132 29.16 12.46 -8.38
C PRO A 132 28.36 13.25 -7.35
N ASP A 133 27.07 13.51 -7.58
CA ASP A 133 26.22 14.26 -6.64
C ASP A 133 25.95 13.46 -5.35
N PHE A 134 26.05 12.12 -5.39
CA PHE A 134 25.78 11.24 -4.23
C PHE A 134 26.87 11.26 -3.17
N THR A 135 28.05 11.77 -3.50
CA THR A 135 29.17 11.94 -2.57
C THR A 135 29.59 13.40 -2.45
N ASN A 136 28.82 14.33 -3.05
CA ASN A 136 29.12 15.75 -3.03
C ASN A 136 28.64 16.38 -1.70
N PRO A 137 29.54 16.91 -0.86
CA PRO A 137 29.16 17.49 0.45
C PRO A 137 28.14 18.63 0.34
N THR A 138 28.18 19.40 -0.76
CA THR A 138 27.24 20.52 -0.98
C THR A 138 25.81 20.06 -1.24
N ARG A 139 25.62 18.77 -1.59
CA ARG A 139 24.33 18.16 -1.92
C ARG A 139 23.83 17.20 -0.86
N GLU A 140 24.60 16.98 0.19
CA GLU A 140 24.30 15.99 1.22
C GLU A 140 22.96 16.25 1.91
N ASN A 141 22.70 17.51 2.29
CA ASN A 141 21.45 17.90 2.94
C ASN A 141 20.22 17.71 2.02
N GLU A 142 20.37 18.09 0.74
CA GLU A 142 19.34 17.92 -0.28
C GLU A 142 19.02 16.43 -0.50
N LEU A 143 20.07 15.61 -0.61
CA LEU A 143 19.94 14.16 -0.80
C LEU A 143 19.34 13.48 0.43
N CYS A 144 19.76 13.85 1.64
CA CYS A 144 19.21 13.32 2.88
C CYS A 144 17.72 13.66 3.03
N PHE A 145 17.32 14.88 2.67
CA PHE A 145 15.91 15.28 2.67
C PHE A 145 15.08 14.41 1.73
N LEU A 146 15.51 14.24 0.48
CA LEU A 146 14.78 13.42 -0.51
C LEU A 146 14.74 11.93 -0.13
N ILE A 147 15.84 11.40 0.40
CA ILE A 147 15.90 10.02 0.90
C ILE A 147 14.97 9.84 2.11
N GLY A 148 14.92 10.80 3.03
CA GLY A 148 14.03 10.76 4.19
C GLY A 148 12.56 10.62 3.79
N ILE A 149 12.12 11.39 2.79
CA ILE A 149 10.75 11.26 2.24
C ILE A 149 10.49 9.85 1.72
N LEU A 150 11.45 9.26 1.00
CA LEU A 150 11.31 7.90 0.47
C LEU A 150 11.28 6.85 1.57
N GLU A 151 12.05 7.04 2.65
CA GLU A 151 12.05 6.15 3.81
C GLU A 151 10.72 6.21 4.57
N GLU A 152 10.12 7.40 4.72
CA GLU A 152 8.76 7.54 5.26
C GLU A 152 7.71 6.81 4.40
N VAL A 153 7.83 6.92 3.08
CA VAL A 153 6.95 6.18 2.15
C VAL A 153 7.16 4.68 2.29
N GLU A 154 8.39 4.21 2.47
CA GLU A 154 8.69 2.80 2.69
C GLU A 154 8.02 2.28 3.98
N ILE A 155 8.07 3.04 5.07
CA ILE A 155 7.41 2.71 6.34
C ILE A 155 5.90 2.58 6.14
N LYS A 156 5.26 3.58 5.52
CA LYS A 156 3.82 3.57 5.22
C LYS A 156 3.43 2.37 4.35
N LEU A 157 4.22 2.03 3.34
CA LEU A 157 3.96 0.85 2.49
C LEU A 157 4.16 -0.47 3.25
N LYS A 158 5.14 -0.55 4.17
CA LYS A 158 5.32 -1.73 5.05
C LYS A 158 4.12 -1.94 5.96
N GLU A 159 3.51 -0.88 6.48
CA GLU A 159 2.30 -0.98 7.32
C GLU A 159 1.09 -1.48 6.54
N LEU A 160 0.93 -1.06 5.28
CA LEU A 160 -0.18 -1.49 4.42
C LEU A 160 -0.06 -2.94 3.91
N THR A 161 1.15 -3.51 3.95
CA THR A 161 1.46 -4.86 3.44
C THR A 161 1.55 -5.93 4.53
N LYS A 162 1.46 -5.55 5.81
CA LYS A 162 1.21 -6.44 6.94
C LYS A 162 -0.27 -6.85 7.00
#